data_AF-M5FC34-F1
#
_entry.id   AF-M5FC34-F1
#
_cell.length_a   1.000
_cell.length_b   1.000
_cell.length_c   1.000
_cell.angle_alpha   90.00
_cell.angle_beta   90.00
_cell.angle_gamma   90.00
#
_symmetry.space_group_name_H-M   'P 1'
#
loop_
_entity.id
_entity.type
_entity.pdbx_description
1 polymer ?
#
loop_
_entity_poly.entity_id
_entity_poly.type
_entity_poly.pdbx_seq_one_letter_code
_entity_poly.pdbx_strand_id
1 'polypeptide(L)'
;MTDFRLAKVHYVPAALDPGVLYVSDEYKIAMHLCACGCGSKVPVSLGPAGWKVTERNGEPTVRPSIDSGQLPCSSHYFITDGRVDWLRPMSAAQTVAALKSDHGRREAHHREMNRKSRWWNRAWRHLLSLFSRG
;
A
#
# COMPACT_ATOMS: atom_id res chain seq x y z
N MET A 1 -12.62 2.95 -17.78
CA MET A 1 -11.17 3.13 -17.92
C MET A 1 -10.51 1.85 -17.48
N THR A 2 -9.86 1.14 -18.39
CA THR A 2 -9.47 -0.27 -18.18
C THR A 2 -7.98 -0.45 -17.92
N ASP A 3 -7.18 0.60 -18.11
CA ASP A 3 -5.74 0.50 -18.10
C ASP A 3 -5.13 1.67 -17.28
N PHE A 4 -4.06 1.36 -16.57
CA PHE A 4 -3.26 2.26 -15.75
C PHE A 4 -1.84 2.31 -16.29
N ARG A 5 -1.26 3.51 -16.36
CA ARG A 5 0.20 3.71 -16.42
C ARG A 5 0.75 4.06 -15.05
N LEU A 6 2.00 3.72 -14.80
CA LEU A 6 2.69 4.09 -13.56
C LEU A 6 3.34 5.47 -13.69
N ALA A 7 3.23 6.28 -12.63
CA ALA A 7 3.97 7.53 -12.50
C ALA A 7 4.68 7.56 -11.16
N LYS A 8 6.03 7.52 -11.17
CA LYS A 8 6.83 7.71 -9.96
C LYS A 8 6.89 9.19 -9.63
N VAL A 9 6.53 9.53 -8.40
CA VAL A 9 6.48 10.91 -7.93
C VAL A 9 7.07 11.01 -6.54
N HIS A 10 7.64 12.18 -6.23
CA HIS A 10 8.01 12.48 -4.86
C HIS A 10 6.75 12.70 -4.02
N TYR A 11 5.89 13.63 -4.46
CA TYR A 11 4.58 13.93 -3.85
C TYR A 11 3.44 13.57 -4.80
N VAL A 12 2.38 12.99 -4.25
CA VAL A 12 1.14 12.75 -5.01
C VAL A 12 0.51 14.10 -5.35
N PRO A 13 0.18 14.38 -6.62
CA PRO A 13 -0.40 15.66 -7.01
C PRO A 13 -1.81 15.85 -6.41
N ALA A 14 -2.20 17.11 -6.20
CA ALA A 14 -3.50 17.45 -5.64
C ALA A 14 -4.66 17.03 -6.55
N ALA A 15 -4.50 17.20 -7.87
CA ALA A 15 -5.39 16.68 -8.90
C ALA A 15 -4.76 15.42 -9.50
N LEU A 16 -5.55 14.36 -9.63
CA LEU A 16 -5.10 13.08 -10.21
C LEU A 16 -5.66 12.95 -11.62
N ASP A 17 -4.82 12.47 -12.53
CA ASP A 17 -5.29 12.13 -13.87
C ASP A 17 -5.95 10.74 -13.88
N PRO A 18 -7.02 10.56 -14.67
CA PRO A 18 -7.58 9.24 -14.93
C PRO A 18 -6.50 8.32 -15.56
N GLY A 19 -6.39 7.09 -15.06
CA GLY A 19 -5.56 6.05 -15.67
C GLY A 19 -4.10 6.13 -15.26
N VAL A 20 -3.81 6.87 -14.19
CA VAL A 20 -2.46 7.01 -13.65
C VAL A 20 -2.41 6.49 -12.22
N LEU A 21 -1.50 5.54 -11.98
CA LEU A 21 -1.11 5.12 -10.65
C LEU A 21 0.11 5.93 -10.21
N TYR A 22 -0.12 6.94 -9.38
CA TYR A 22 0.97 7.72 -8.79
C TYR A 22 1.58 6.93 -7.63
N VAL A 23 2.89 6.73 -7.65
CA VAL A 23 3.62 5.96 -6.64
C VAL A 23 4.70 6.86 -6.03
N SER A 24 4.63 7.06 -4.72
CA SER A 24 5.71 7.64 -3.92
C SER A 24 6.37 6.55 -3.09
N ASP A 25 7.57 6.16 -3.50
CA ASP A 25 8.38 5.19 -2.77
C ASP A 25 8.90 5.75 -1.45
N GLU A 26 9.12 7.05 -1.34
CA GLU A 26 9.55 7.70 -0.10
C GLU A 26 8.45 7.65 0.97
N TYR A 27 7.25 8.09 0.61
CA TYR A 27 6.11 8.13 1.53
C TYR A 27 5.33 6.81 1.60
N LYS A 28 5.80 5.77 0.90
CA LYS A 28 5.19 4.43 0.87
C LYS A 28 3.69 4.48 0.60
N ILE A 29 3.30 5.24 -0.42
CA ILE A 29 1.91 5.39 -0.84
C ILE A 29 1.80 5.34 -2.35
N ALA A 30 0.76 4.68 -2.83
CA ALA A 30 0.26 4.87 -4.18
C ALA A 30 -1.14 5.46 -4.14
N MET A 31 -1.51 6.22 -5.17
CA MET A 31 -2.84 6.81 -5.27
C MET A 31 -3.27 6.88 -6.73
N HIS A 32 -4.55 6.62 -6.97
CA HIS A 32 -5.15 6.76 -8.29
C HIS A 32 -6.63 7.15 -8.17
N LEU A 33 -7.24 7.56 -9.28
CA LEU A 33 -8.70 7.66 -9.37
C LEU A 33 -9.31 6.28 -9.54
N CYS A 34 -10.42 6.01 -8.84
CA CYS A 34 -11.08 4.72 -8.84
C CYS A 34 -11.31 4.19 -10.26
N ALA A 35 -10.93 2.93 -10.50
CA ALA A 35 -11.03 2.28 -11.81
C ALA A 35 -12.47 2.26 -12.38
N CYS A 36 -13.49 2.35 -11.53
CA CYS A 36 -14.89 2.36 -12.00
C CYS A 36 -15.28 3.67 -12.69
N GLY A 37 -14.47 4.72 -12.54
CA GLY A 37 -14.72 6.03 -13.15
C GLY A 37 -15.53 7.00 -12.27
N CYS A 38 -15.84 6.67 -11.02
CA CYS A 38 -16.58 7.57 -10.12
C CYS A 38 -15.81 8.83 -9.70
N GLY A 39 -14.50 8.91 -9.99
CA GLY A 39 -13.65 10.06 -9.65
C GLY A 39 -13.15 10.08 -8.20
N SER A 40 -13.52 9.12 -7.36
CA SER A 40 -12.99 9.02 -6.01
C SER A 40 -11.49 8.68 -6.00
N LYS A 41 -10.72 9.32 -5.11
CA LYS A 41 -9.32 8.99 -4.87
C LYS A 41 -9.21 7.72 -4.05
N VAL A 42 -8.38 6.79 -4.50
CA VAL A 42 -8.14 5.52 -3.81
C VAL A 42 -6.70 5.50 -3.30
N PRO A 43 -6.47 5.64 -1.98
CA PRO A 43 -5.16 5.46 -1.39
C PRO A 43 -4.79 3.98 -1.30
N VAL A 44 -3.53 3.68 -1.60
CA VAL A 44 -2.95 2.34 -1.50
C VAL A 44 -1.69 2.43 -0.65
N SER A 45 -1.74 1.96 0.59
CA SER A 45 -0.59 1.99 1.50
C SER A 45 0.43 0.91 1.12
N LEU A 46 1.65 1.31 0.77
CA LEU A 46 2.69 0.39 0.32
C LEU A 46 3.50 -0.16 1.49
N GLY A 47 4.04 -1.36 1.31
CA GLY A 47 5.02 -1.95 2.21
C GLY A 47 4.68 -3.37 2.68
N PRO A 48 5.46 -3.92 3.63
CA PRO A 48 5.39 -5.34 3.99
C PRO A 48 4.04 -5.82 4.50
N ALA A 49 3.29 -4.95 5.19
CA ALA A 49 1.95 -5.23 5.72
C ALA A 49 0.83 -4.60 4.88
N GLY A 50 1.15 -4.07 3.70
CA GLY A 50 0.22 -3.39 2.80
C GLY A 50 0.25 -3.97 1.40
N TRP A 51 0.13 -3.09 0.41
CA TRP A 51 0.22 -3.45 -1.00
C TRP A 51 1.65 -3.39 -1.51
N LYS A 52 1.92 -4.18 -2.53
CA LYS A 52 3.11 -4.15 -3.35
C LYS A 52 2.72 -3.67 -4.73
N VAL A 53 3.49 -2.72 -5.25
CA VAL A 53 3.46 -2.31 -6.66
C VAL A 53 4.71 -2.85 -7.31
N THR A 54 4.56 -3.50 -8.46
CA THR A 54 5.64 -3.86 -9.37
C THR A 54 5.38 -3.23 -10.72
N GLU A 55 6.41 -3.10 -11.55
CA GLU A 55 6.32 -2.44 -12.84
C GLU A 55 6.98 -3.30 -13.91
N ARG A 56 6.34 -3.40 -15.08
CA ARG A 56 6.91 -3.97 -16.31
C ARG A 56 6.64 -3.00 -17.45
N ASN A 57 7.68 -2.51 -18.12
CA ASN A 57 7.55 -1.60 -19.27
C ASN A 57 6.66 -0.35 -19.03
N GLY A 58 6.68 0.21 -17.80
CA GLY A 58 5.82 1.35 -17.44
C GLY A 58 4.41 0.97 -16.95
N GLU A 59 4.07 -0.32 -16.98
CA GLU A 59 2.76 -0.84 -16.60
C GLU A 59 2.79 -1.39 -15.16
N PRO A 60 1.90 -0.90 -14.26
CA PRO A 60 1.86 -1.32 -12.87
C PRO A 60 1.12 -2.64 -12.67
N THR A 61 1.64 -3.46 -11.76
CA THR A 61 0.92 -4.58 -11.15
C THR A 61 0.80 -4.32 -9.65
N VAL A 62 -0.43 -4.37 -9.10
CA VAL A 62 -0.71 -4.05 -7.70
C VAL A 62 -1.28 -5.27 -6.97
N ARG A 63 -0.68 -5.67 -5.86
CA ARG A 63 -1.11 -6.84 -5.05
C ARG A 63 -1.12 -6.50 -3.55
N PRO A 64 -2.09 -7.01 -2.76
CA PRO A 64 -3.28 -7.78 -3.16
C PRO A 64 -4.31 -6.95 -3.95
N SER A 65 -5.53 -7.43 -4.12
CA SER A 65 -6.61 -6.67 -4.79
C SER A 65 -6.89 -5.37 -4.06
N ILE A 66 -7.50 -4.42 -4.78
CA ILE A 66 -7.94 -3.14 -4.26
C ILE A 66 -9.44 -3.25 -4.02
N ASP A 67 -9.85 -3.25 -2.75
CA ASP A 67 -11.25 -3.16 -2.35
C ASP A 67 -11.59 -1.70 -1.99
N SER A 68 -12.61 -1.17 -2.65
CA SER A 68 -13.13 0.17 -2.41
C SER A 68 -14.51 0.11 -1.73
N GLY A 69 -14.78 -0.93 -0.93
CA GLY A 69 -16.08 -1.17 -0.29
C GLY A 69 -16.59 -0.03 0.60
N GLN A 70 -15.71 0.89 1.01
CA GLN A 70 -16.07 2.09 1.77
C GLN A 70 -16.50 3.29 0.89
N LEU A 71 -16.37 3.16 -0.44
CA LEU A 71 -16.84 4.16 -1.39
C LEU A 71 -18.24 3.76 -1.91
N PRO A 72 -19.06 4.72 -2.37
CA PRO A 72 -20.39 4.42 -2.91
C PRO A 72 -20.41 3.44 -4.09
N CYS A 73 -19.29 3.31 -4.81
CA CYS A 73 -19.18 2.40 -5.94
C CYS A 73 -18.81 0.95 -5.56
N SER A 74 -18.36 0.70 -4.33
CA SER A 74 -17.97 -0.61 -3.80
C SER A 74 -17.15 -1.48 -4.76
N SER A 75 -16.29 -0.85 -5.55
CA SER A 75 -15.51 -1.51 -6.61
C SER A 75 -14.42 -2.39 -6.03
N HIS A 76 -14.19 -3.55 -6.63
CA HIS A 76 -13.14 -4.48 -6.22
C HIS A 76 -12.43 -5.03 -7.46
N TYR A 77 -11.10 -4.92 -7.50
CA TYR A 77 -10.33 -5.29 -8.70
C TYR A 77 -8.86 -5.56 -8.41
N PHE A 78 -8.19 -6.24 -9.33
CA PHE A 78 -6.73 -6.20 -9.46
C PHE A 78 -6.30 -5.18 -10.52
N ILE A 79 -5.06 -4.73 -10.41
CA ILE A 79 -4.34 -4.07 -11.50
C ILE A 79 -3.19 -5.00 -11.89
N THR A 80 -3.16 -5.49 -13.14
CA THR A 80 -2.16 -6.43 -13.66
C THR A 80 -1.61 -5.91 -14.98
N ASP A 81 -0.32 -5.55 -14.99
CA ASP A 81 0.35 -4.93 -16.14
C ASP A 81 -0.52 -3.81 -16.73
N GLY A 82 -0.93 -2.90 -15.85
CA GLY A 82 -1.81 -1.78 -16.14
C GLY A 82 -3.29 -2.13 -16.20
N ARG A 83 -3.67 -3.36 -16.54
CA ARG A 83 -5.06 -3.74 -16.80
C ARG A 83 -5.87 -3.95 -15.53
N VAL A 84 -7.14 -3.58 -15.57
CA VAL A 84 -8.09 -3.78 -14.47
C VAL A 84 -8.81 -5.12 -14.62
N ASP A 85 -8.55 -6.05 -13.70
CA ASP A 85 -9.29 -7.31 -13.60
C ASP A 85 -10.37 -7.18 -12.52
N TRP A 86 -11.63 -7.13 -12.94
CA TRP A 86 -12.76 -6.93 -12.04
C TRP A 86 -13.03 -8.17 -11.19
N LEU A 87 -13.23 -7.93 -9.90
CA LEU A 87 -13.67 -8.92 -8.94
C LEU A 87 -15.11 -8.62 -8.51
N ARG A 88 -15.77 -9.62 -7.92
CA ARG A 88 -17.07 -9.36 -7.29
C ARG A 88 -16.88 -8.35 -6.15
N PRO A 89 -17.80 -7.38 -6.02
CA PRO A 89 -17.83 -6.50 -4.86
C PRO A 89 -17.80 -7.32 -3.56
N MET A 90 -17.02 -6.86 -2.59
CA MET A 90 -17.09 -7.42 -1.25
C MET A 90 -18.43 -7.05 -0.62
N SER A 91 -19.06 -7.99 0.08
CA SER A 91 -20.15 -7.66 0.99
C SER A 91 -19.62 -6.80 2.14
N ALA A 92 -20.48 -6.03 2.80
CA ALA A 92 -20.08 -5.22 3.94
C ALA A 92 -19.36 -6.04 5.03
N ALA A 93 -19.82 -7.28 5.28
CA ALA A 93 -19.16 -8.19 6.21
C ALA A 93 -17.75 -8.60 5.75
N GLN A 94 -17.56 -8.83 4.44
CA GLN A 94 -16.24 -9.13 3.87
C GLN A 94 -15.30 -7.94 3.97
N THR A 95 -15.75 -6.72 3.64
CA THR A 95 -14.96 -5.49 3.78
C THR A 95 -14.54 -5.27 5.24
N VAL A 96 -15.46 -5.44 6.20
CA VAL A 96 -15.14 -5.32 7.63
C VAL A 96 -14.10 -6.36 8.07
N ALA A 97 -14.26 -7.61 7.65
CA ALA A 97 -13.31 -8.66 7.97
C ALA A 97 -11.92 -8.40 7.37
N ALA A 98 -11.85 -7.94 6.11
CA ALA A 98 -10.61 -7.58 5.44
C ALA A 98 -9.90 -6.43 6.16
N LEU A 99 -10.61 -5.35 6.50
CA LEU A 99 -10.05 -4.23 7.25
C LEU A 99 -9.51 -4.64 8.62
N LYS A 100 -10.22 -5.52 9.34
CA LYS A 100 -9.76 -6.04 10.62
C LYS A 100 -8.48 -6.87 10.48
N SER A 101 -8.41 -7.73 9.46
CA SER A 101 -7.20 -8.50 9.14
C SER A 101 -6.02 -7.60 8.80
N ASP A 102 -6.24 -6.60 7.94
CA ASP A 102 -5.24 -5.60 7.56
C ASP A 102 -4.70 -4.82 8.75
N HIS A 103 -5.59 -4.38 9.64
CA HIS A 103 -5.21 -3.74 10.90
C HIS A 103 -4.28 -4.65 11.71
N GLY A 104 -4.70 -5.90 11.94
CA GLY A 104 -3.91 -6.87 12.71
C GLY A 104 -2.52 -7.12 12.11
N ARG A 105 -2.42 -7.24 10.79
CA ARG A 105 -1.13 -7.41 10.08
C ARG A 105 -0.22 -6.21 10.28
N ARG A 106 -0.75 -4.98 10.16
CA ARG A 106 0.02 -3.74 10.37
C ARG A 106 0.52 -3.61 11.80
N GLU A 107 -0.32 -3.91 12.79
CA GLU A 107 0.08 -3.89 14.19
C GLU A 107 1.19 -4.91 14.47
N ALA A 108 1.04 -6.14 13.99
CA ALA A 108 2.03 -7.19 14.18
C ALA A 108 3.40 -6.78 13.60
N HIS A 109 3.40 -6.21 12.40
CA HIS A 109 4.61 -5.69 11.76
C HIS A 109 5.25 -4.55 12.59
N HIS A 110 4.46 -3.59 13.06
CA HIS A 110 4.97 -2.49 13.89
C HIS A 110 5.58 -3.00 15.20
N ARG A 111 4.92 -3.95 15.87
CA ARG A 111 5.45 -4.60 17.09
C ARG A 111 6.77 -5.31 16.83
N GLU A 112 6.89 -6.03 15.71
CA GLU A 112 8.13 -6.71 15.34
C GLU A 112 9.28 -5.73 15.08
N MET A 113 9.02 -4.66 14.31
CA MET A 113 10.00 -3.61 14.02
C MET A 113 10.48 -2.92 15.29
N ASN A 114 9.57 -2.58 16.20
CA ASN A 114 9.91 -2.02 17.51
C ASN A 114 10.75 -2.98 18.35
N ARG A 115 10.44 -4.29 18.31
CA ARG A 115 11.24 -5.31 19.00
C ARG A 115 12.67 -5.38 18.47
N LYS A 116 12.86 -5.41 17.14
CA LYS A 116 14.20 -5.42 16.50
C LYS A 116 15.00 -4.18 16.83
N SER A 117 14.38 -2.99 16.76
CA SER A 117 15.02 -1.73 17.14
C SER A 117 15.47 -1.73 18.61
N ARG A 118 14.63 -2.21 19.54
CA ARG A 118 15.00 -2.34 20.96
C ARG A 118 16.17 -3.30 21.17
N TRP A 119 16.21 -4.40 20.42
CA TRP A 119 17.33 -5.35 20.47
C TRP A 119 18.63 -4.71 19.97
N TRP A 120 18.61 -4.03 18.82
CA TRP A 120 19.75 -3.28 18.31
C TRP A 120 20.26 -2.23 19.30
N ASN A 121 19.35 -1.46 19.91
CA ASN A 121 19.71 -0.46 20.92
C ASN A 121 20.32 -1.08 22.19
N ARG A 122 20.00 -2.34 22.51
CA ARG A 122 20.66 -3.06 23.62
C ARG A 122 22.05 -3.51 23.19
N ALA A 123 22.18 -4.15 22.02
CA ALA A 123 23.45 -4.61 21.49
C ALA A 123 24.48 -3.46 21.35
N TRP A 124 24.07 -2.31 20.80
CA TRP A 124 24.91 -1.12 20.71
C TRP A 124 25.33 -0.56 22.07
N ARG A 125 24.44 -0.52 23.06
CA ARG A 125 24.80 -0.09 24.42
C ARG A 125 25.82 -1.03 25.07
N HIS A 126 25.69 -2.33 24.87
CA HIS A 126 26.67 -3.30 25.35
C HIS A 126 28.04 -3.10 24.67
N LEU A 127 28.08 -2.91 23.35
CA LEU A 127 29.32 -2.61 22.62
C LEU A 127 29.97 -1.31 23.14
N LEU A 128 29.23 -0.21 23.27
CA LEU A 128 29.76 1.06 23.81
C LEU A 128 30.27 0.93 25.25
N SER A 129 29.64 0.08 26.09
CA SER A 129 30.10 -0.18 27.46
C SER A 129 31.42 -0.96 27.54
N LEU A 130 31.78 -1.69 26.47
CA LEU A 130 33.06 -2.39 26.35
C LEU A 130 34.18 -1.45 25.87
N PHE A 131 33.85 -0.44 25.06
CA PHE A 131 34.81 0.58 24.59
C PHE A 131 35.07 1.73 25.57
N SER A 132 34.20 1.95 26.56
CA SER A 132 34.35 2.99 27.60
C SER A 132 35.09 2.52 28.87
N ARG A 133 35.63 1.28 28.85
CA ARG A 133 36.45 0.69 29.91
C ARG A 133 37.93 0.53 29.52
N GLY A 134 38.39 1.27 28.51
CA GLY A 134 39.80 1.34 28.09
C GLY A 134 40.43 2.69 28.40
#